data_AF-A0A7K2Z034-F1
#
_entry.id   AF-A0A7K2Z034-F1
#
_cell.length_a   1.000
_cell.length_b   1.000
_cell.length_c   1.000
_cell.angle_alpha   90.00
_cell.angle_beta   90.00
_cell.angle_gamma   90.00
#
_symmetry.space_group_name_H-M   'P 1'
#
loop_
_entity.id
_entity.type
_entity.pdbx_description
1 polymer ?
#
loop_
_entity_poly.entity_id
_entity_poly.type
_entity_poly.pdbx_seq_one_letter_code
_entity_poly.pdbx_strand_id
1 'polypeptide(L)' 'MRAPLILGRRAADPTEGPRPLPEHRYDPAVGANVVPDGRLLVHAAAPDLVADYTQTQDQSGWHTDD' A
#
# COMPACT_ATOMS: atom_id res chain seq x y z
N MET A 1 11.63 19.34 -5.49
CA MET A 1 11.92 18.02 -6.09
C MET A 1 11.73 18.13 -7.60
N ARG A 2 12.54 17.47 -8.45
CA ARG A 2 12.38 17.50 -9.92
C ARG A 2 11.45 16.36 -10.36
N ALA A 3 10.52 16.63 -11.28
CA ALA A 3 9.54 15.66 -11.75
C ALA A 3 10.20 14.40 -12.37
N PRO A 4 9.62 13.20 -12.14
CA PRO A 4 10.13 11.94 -12.69
C PRO A 4 10.27 11.98 -14.22
N LEU A 5 11.30 11.31 -14.76
CA LEU A 5 11.47 11.16 -16.20
C LEU A 5 10.70 9.91 -16.66
N ILE A 6 9.75 10.07 -17.59
CA ILE A 6 9.08 8.96 -18.25
C ILE A 6 9.56 8.97 -19.71
N LEU A 7 10.41 7.99 -20.06
CA LEU A 7 10.90 7.67 -21.40
C LEU A 7 10.96 8.89 -22.35
N GLY A 8 11.93 9.78 -22.13
CA GLY A 8 12.22 10.90 -23.03
C GLY A 8 11.48 12.21 -22.74
N ARG A 9 10.53 12.24 -21.79
CA ARG A 9 9.90 13.49 -21.33
C ARG A 9 9.75 13.53 -19.81
N ARG A 10 9.61 14.73 -19.26
CA ARG A 10 9.24 14.89 -17.84
C ARG A 10 7.77 14.52 -17.67
N ALA A 11 7.46 13.77 -16.61
CA ALA A 11 6.09 13.60 -16.18
C ALA A 11 5.51 14.99 -15.89
N ALA A 12 4.25 15.21 -16.28
CA ALA A 12 3.51 16.37 -15.78
C ALA A 12 3.40 16.24 -14.26
N ASP A 13 3.42 17.38 -13.57
CA ASP A 13 3.10 17.37 -12.15
C ASP A 13 1.67 16.83 -11.97
N PRO A 14 1.46 15.93 -11.00
CA PRO A 14 0.11 15.45 -10.71
C PRO A 14 -0.79 16.65 -10.41
N THR A 15 -1.91 16.72 -11.13
CA THR A 15 -2.87 17.83 -11.00
C THR A 15 -3.71 17.75 -9.74
N GLU A 16 -3.71 16.59 -9.07
CA GLU A 16 -4.41 16.36 -7.82
C GLU A 16 -3.39 16.16 -6.69
N GLY A 17 -3.61 16.89 -5.60
CA GLY A 17 -2.89 16.66 -4.35
C GLY A 17 -3.27 15.32 -3.73
N PRO A 18 -2.51 14.86 -2.71
CA PRO A 18 -2.86 13.64 -1.98
C PRO A 18 -4.25 13.78 -1.40
N ARG A 19 -5.13 12.82 -1.74
CA ARG A 19 -6.45 12.72 -1.13
C ARG A 19 -6.29 12.21 0.30
N PRO A 20 -7.05 12.75 1.27
CA PRO A 20 -7.01 12.22 2.63
C PRO A 20 -7.42 10.75 2.60
N LEU A 21 -6.69 9.92 3.34
CA LEU A 21 -7.07 8.53 3.54
C LEU A 21 -8.35 8.46 4.38
N PRO A 22 -9.24 7.47 4.13
CA PRO A 22 -10.32 7.19 5.06
C PRO A 22 -9.75 6.79 6.43
N GLU A 23 -10.60 6.86 7.45
CA GLU A 23 -10.29 6.24 8.74
C GLU A 23 -9.90 4.78 8.52
N HIS A 24 -8.81 4.36 9.15
CA HIS A 24 -8.29 3.01 9.03
C HIS A 24 -7.56 2.62 10.31
N ARG A 25 -7.47 1.31 10.53
CA ARG A 25 -6.68 0.73 11.61
C ARG A 25 -5.89 -0.46 11.09
N TYR A 26 -4.78 -0.77 11.75
CA TYR A 26 -4.09 -2.01 11.50
C TYR A 26 -4.85 -3.18 12.13
N ASP A 27 -5.12 -4.23 11.36
CA ASP A 27 -5.68 -5.49 11.83
C ASP A 27 -4.57 -6.56 11.89
N PRO A 28 -4.12 -7.01 13.08
CA PRO A 28 -3.05 -7.99 13.19
C PRO A 28 -3.47 -9.41 12.80
N ALA A 29 -4.77 -9.72 12.75
CA ALA A 29 -5.22 -11.04 12.28
C ALA A 29 -5.07 -11.16 10.75
N VAL A 30 -5.22 -10.04 10.04
CA VAL A 30 -5.09 -9.96 8.57
C VAL A 30 -3.70 -9.46 8.14
N GLY A 31 -2.99 -8.76 9.03
CA GLY A 31 -1.68 -8.17 8.75
C GLY A 31 -1.71 -6.92 7.92
N ALA A 32 -2.84 -6.22 7.87
CA ALA A 32 -3.07 -5.15 6.94
C ALA A 32 -3.88 -4.01 7.56
N ASN A 33 -3.77 -2.83 6.96
CA ASN A 33 -4.66 -1.72 7.29
C ASN A 33 -6.04 -1.98 6.69
N VAL A 34 -7.07 -1.87 7.52
CA VAL A 34 -8.48 -2.04 7.15
C VAL A 34 -9.27 -0.78 7.46
N VAL A 35 -10.31 -0.52 6.68
CA VAL A 35 -11.29 0.53 6.96
C VAL A 35 -12.39 0.00 7.91
N PRO A 36 -13.29 0.84 8.48
CA PRO A 36 -14.25 0.41 9.49
C PRO A 36 -15.20 -0.71 9.06
N ASP A 37 -15.45 -0.86 7.76
CA ASP A 37 -16.28 -1.94 7.20
C ASP A 37 -15.52 -3.28 7.04
N GLY A 38 -14.25 -3.34 7.44
CA GLY A 38 -13.41 -4.54 7.41
C GLY A 38 -12.70 -4.79 6.09
N ARG A 39 -12.90 -3.96 5.04
CA ARG A 39 -12.14 -4.08 3.79
C ARG A 39 -10.70 -3.59 3.96
N LEU A 40 -9.80 -4.15 3.16
CA LEU A 40 -8.42 -3.68 3.05
C LEU A 40 -8.39 -2.22 2.56
N LEU A 41 -7.55 -1.40 3.18
CA LEU A 41 -7.31 -0.01 2.76
C LEU A 41 -6.70 0.05 1.35
N VAL A 42 -5.86 -0.93 1.01
CA VAL A 42 -5.23 -1.07 -0.30
C VAL A 42 -5.71 -2.36 -0.95
N HIS A 43 -6.31 -2.24 -2.13
CA HIS A 43 -6.74 -3.37 -2.93
C HIS A 43 -5.64 -3.79 -3.90
N ALA A 44 -5.20 -5.05 -3.82
CA ALA A 44 -4.37 -5.66 -4.85
C ALA A 44 -5.24 -6.00 -6.08
N ALA A 45 -4.74 -5.69 -7.29
CA ALA A 45 -5.47 -5.97 -8.53
C ALA A 45 -5.62 -7.48 -8.81
N ALA A 46 -4.75 -8.31 -8.26
CA ALA A 46 -4.80 -9.78 -8.34
C ALA A 46 -4.48 -10.36 -6.95
N PRO A 47 -5.46 -10.38 -6.02
CA PRO A 47 -5.23 -10.74 -4.63
C PRO A 47 -4.68 -12.16 -4.48
N ASP A 48 -5.14 -13.10 -5.31
CA ASP A 48 -4.69 -14.50 -5.27
C ASP A 48 -3.20 -14.62 -5.66
N LEU A 49 -2.75 -13.87 -6.65
CA LEU A 49 -1.35 -13.88 -7.10
C LEU A 49 -0.41 -13.22 -6.08
N VAL A 50 -0.88 -12.16 -5.41
CA VAL A 50 -0.14 -11.54 -4.31
C VAL A 50 -0.08 -12.48 -3.12
N ALA A 51 -1.19 -13.13 -2.78
CA ALA A 51 -1.24 -14.11 -1.71
C ALA A 51 -0.21 -15.22 -1.94
N ASP A 52 -0.18 -15.82 -3.14
CA ASP A 52 0.79 -16.84 -3.55
C ASP A 52 2.25 -16.37 -3.43
N TYR A 53 2.54 -15.13 -3.82
CA TYR A 53 3.87 -14.54 -3.70
C TYR A 53 4.29 -14.31 -2.24
N THR A 54 3.36 -13.92 -1.36
CA THR A 54 3.66 -13.59 0.04
C THR A 54 3.43 -14.74 1.02
N GLN A 55 3.03 -15.95 0.59
CA GLN A 55 2.70 -17.06 1.50
C GLN A 55 3.84 -17.45 2.45
N THR A 56 5.10 -17.18 2.07
CA THR A 56 6.28 -17.49 2.89
C THR A 56 6.80 -16.28 3.67
N GLN A 57 6.18 -15.11 3.52
CA GLN A 57 6.58 -13.92 4.24
C GLN A 57 5.69 -13.77 5.47
N ASP A 58 6.29 -13.94 6.65
CA ASP A 58 5.64 -13.51 7.88
C ASP A 58 5.34 -12.01 7.76
N GLN A 59 4.18 -11.59 8.27
CA GLN A 59 3.86 -10.18 8.43
C GLN A 59 4.97 -9.61 9.30
N SER A 60 5.91 -8.88 8.69
CA SER A 60 6.98 -8.23 9.41
C SER A 60 6.36 -7.18 10.31
N GLY A 61 5.95 -7.59 11.52
CA GLY A 61 5.77 -6.68 12.64
C GLY A 61 7.05 -5.87 12.74
N TRP A 62 6.93 -4.59 13.09
CA TRP A 62 8.06 -3.69 13.27
C TRP A 62 9.18 -4.41 14.03
N HIS A 63 10.26 -4.79 13.33
CA HIS A 63 11.51 -5.13 14.01
C HIS A 63 12.12 -3.81 14.43
N THR A 64 12.00 -3.51 15.72
CA THR A 64 12.95 -2.61 16.36
C THR A 64 14.28 -3.36 16.39
N ASP A 65 15.28 -2.79 15.70
CA ASP A 65 16.69 -3.20 15.87
C ASP A 65 17.07 -2.91 17.34
N ASP A 66 17.02 -3.94 18.19
CA ASP A 66 17.62 -3.95 19.53
C ASP A 66 19.01 -4.60 19.50
#